data_AF-R5KJS7-F1
#
_entry.id   AF-R5KJS7-F1
#
_cell.length_a   1.000
_cell.length_b   1.000
_cell.length_c   1.000
_cell.angle_alpha   90.00
_cell.angle_beta   90.00
_cell.angle_gamma   90.00
#
_symmetry.space_group_name_H-M   'P 1'
#
loop_
_entity.id
_entity.type
_entity.pdbx_description
1 polymer ?
#
loop_
_entity_poly.entity_id
_entity_poly.type
_entity_poly.pdbx_seq_one_letter_code
_entity_poly.pdbx_strand_id
1 'polypeptide(L)'
;MELTEAYRLMDKTLGENLKDLEFKKMKTTEGELGYKSDKGLFRVVYDVKTNIMSLECSYEDKGADTAYETISKSLFELDAADEKECRSFANEVSDEIHSLFASRKKVDLDKIKMPKAVSRSKAKNGVISYDVDSLANRFGVLFPDLKEAVKQNIADYSEFLPETFFKETGTPRVLDVIKNGNEAERKKLFKMLNEVYEDGTNEVQDIIGVTILGEMKNDPAMMEVADRYMTDYLSAPVHEINKITAKKNRFTRKLAHPPAYKPKKKKSNMLQNALTQQPK
;
A
#
# COMPACT_ATOMS: atom_id res chain seq x y z
N MET A 1 -1.24 20.14 35.29
CA MET A 1 -2.69 20.29 35.06
C MET A 1 -3.43 19.17 35.80
N GLU A 2 -4.69 19.33 36.20
CA GLU A 2 -5.47 18.19 36.73
C GLU A 2 -5.95 17.26 35.60
N LEU A 3 -6.05 15.94 35.84
CA LEU A 3 -6.46 14.97 34.81
C LEU A 3 -7.85 15.28 34.24
N THR A 4 -8.77 15.72 35.11
CA THR A 4 -10.13 16.12 34.72
C THR A 4 -10.12 17.33 33.78
N GLU A 5 -9.19 18.27 33.96
CA GLU A 5 -9.01 19.41 33.08
C GLU A 5 -8.42 18.97 31.73
N ALA A 6 -7.39 18.12 31.74
CA ALA A 6 -6.79 17.55 30.54
C ALA A 6 -7.83 16.83 29.67
N TYR A 7 -8.64 15.96 30.29
CA TYR A 7 -9.73 15.26 29.59
C TYR A 7 -10.81 16.20 29.08
N ARG A 8 -11.11 17.30 29.76
CA ARG A 8 -12.06 18.30 29.25
C ARG A 8 -11.53 18.98 27.98
N LEU A 9 -10.23 19.28 27.93
CA LEU A 9 -9.59 19.87 26.75
C LEU A 9 -9.54 18.88 25.58
N MET A 10 -9.14 17.63 25.86
CA MET A 10 -9.13 16.55 24.87
C MET A 10 -10.53 16.27 24.32
N ASP A 11 -11.55 16.22 25.19
CA ASP A 11 -12.94 15.96 24.81
C ASP A 11 -13.48 16.99 23.81
N LYS A 12 -13.10 18.25 23.99
CA LYS A 12 -13.48 19.32 23.05
C LYS A 12 -12.92 19.05 21.65
N THR A 13 -11.65 18.67 21.54
CA THR A 13 -11.00 18.38 20.26
C THR A 13 -11.52 17.08 19.64
N LEU A 14 -11.63 16.01 20.43
CA LEU A 14 -12.14 14.71 19.98
C LEU A 14 -13.59 14.81 19.49
N GLY A 15 -14.45 15.50 20.23
CA GLY A 15 -15.85 15.69 19.85
C GLY A 15 -16.04 16.47 18.54
N GLU A 16 -15.10 17.35 18.19
CA GLU A 16 -15.09 18.05 16.90
C GLU A 16 -14.54 17.17 15.78
N ASN A 17 -13.37 16.56 15.99
CA ASN A 17 -12.64 15.79 14.98
C ASN A 17 -13.31 14.45 14.60
N LEU A 18 -14.08 13.85 15.51
CA LEU A 18 -14.70 12.53 15.32
C LEU A 18 -16.20 12.59 15.03
N LYS A 19 -16.72 13.79 14.76
CA LYS A 19 -18.15 14.03 14.55
C LYS A 19 -18.70 13.27 13.35
N ASP A 20 -17.90 13.09 12.29
CA ASP A 20 -18.27 12.37 11.06
C ASP A 20 -18.25 10.84 11.22
N LEU A 21 -17.60 10.32 12.27
CA LEU A 21 -17.66 8.92 12.67
C LEU A 21 -18.78 8.63 13.68
N GLU A 22 -19.56 9.65 14.03
CA GLU A 22 -20.71 9.57 14.94
C GLU A 22 -20.38 9.05 16.35
N PHE A 23 -19.11 9.14 16.76
CA PHE A 23 -18.70 8.84 18.13
C PHE A 23 -19.26 9.88 19.10
N LYS A 24 -19.94 9.41 20.14
CA LYS A 24 -20.49 10.23 21.22
C LYS A 24 -19.82 9.85 22.53
N LYS A 25 -19.55 10.85 23.35
CA LYS A 25 -19.00 10.65 24.70
C LYS A 25 -19.90 9.71 25.50
N MET A 26 -19.31 8.70 26.11
CA MET A 26 -20.02 7.77 27.01
C MET A 26 -19.67 8.03 28.46
N LYS A 27 -20.49 7.50 29.37
CA LYS A 27 -20.18 7.53 30.79
C LYS A 27 -19.08 6.50 31.08
N THR A 28 -17.99 6.95 31.68
CA THR A 28 -16.84 6.13 32.05
C THR A 28 -16.61 6.17 33.56
N THR A 29 -15.71 5.31 34.03
CA THR A 29 -15.17 5.34 35.39
C THR A 29 -14.18 6.49 35.57
N GLU A 30 -13.86 6.79 36.83
CA GLU A 30 -12.87 7.80 37.17
C GLU A 30 -11.50 7.43 36.58
N GLY A 31 -10.84 8.39 35.92
CA GLY A 31 -9.57 8.16 35.22
C GLY A 31 -9.68 7.80 33.73
N GLU A 32 -10.88 7.73 33.18
CA GLU A 32 -11.10 7.36 31.77
C GLU A 32 -11.92 8.41 30.99
N LEU A 33 -11.56 8.63 29.72
CA LEU A 33 -12.34 9.40 28.75
C LEU A 33 -12.78 8.48 27.61
N GLY A 34 -14.08 8.20 27.50
CA GLY A 34 -14.61 7.20 26.55
C GLY A 34 -15.64 7.73 25.56
N TYR A 35 -15.70 7.07 24.41
CA TYR A 35 -16.65 7.34 23.34
C TYR A 35 -17.21 6.04 22.75
N LYS A 36 -18.42 6.13 22.21
CA LYS A 36 -19.13 5.02 21.54
C LYS A 36 -19.81 5.50 20.26
N SER A 37 -19.80 4.66 19.23
CA SER A 37 -20.61 4.76 18.02
C SER A 37 -21.31 3.42 17.75
N ASP A 38 -21.99 3.31 16.60
CA ASP A 38 -22.45 2.03 16.06
C ASP A 38 -21.30 1.13 15.56
N LYS A 39 -20.12 1.72 15.28
CA LYS A 39 -18.94 1.01 14.78
C LYS A 39 -18.08 0.39 15.87
N GLY A 40 -18.22 0.86 17.12
CA GLY A 40 -17.44 0.36 18.26
C GLY A 40 -17.31 1.39 19.39
N LEU A 41 -16.33 1.16 20.25
CA LEU A 41 -16.01 1.98 21.42
C LEU A 41 -14.51 2.23 21.48
N PHE A 42 -14.13 3.39 22.02
CA PHE A 42 -12.76 3.64 22.43
C PHE A 42 -12.70 4.42 23.73
N ARG A 43 -11.57 4.32 24.43
CA ARG A 43 -11.29 5.09 25.64
C ARG A 43 -9.83 5.47 25.73
N VAL A 44 -9.59 6.61 26.36
CA VAL A 44 -8.28 7.06 26.82
C VAL A 44 -8.17 6.77 28.31
N VAL A 45 -7.13 6.05 28.71
CA VAL A 45 -6.85 5.69 30.10
C VAL A 45 -5.48 6.22 30.50
N TYR A 46 -5.39 6.91 31.64
CA TYR A 46 -4.15 7.46 32.15
C TYR A 46 -3.61 6.64 33.34
N ASP A 47 -2.37 6.20 33.25
CA ASP A 47 -1.63 5.58 34.35
C ASP A 47 -0.71 6.61 35.01
N VAL A 48 -1.08 7.04 36.21
CA VAL A 48 -0.36 8.02 37.04
C VAL A 48 1.05 7.54 37.41
N LYS A 49 1.29 6.23 37.55
CA LYS A 49 2.61 5.71 37.97
C LYS A 49 3.63 5.80 36.85
N THR A 50 3.19 5.66 35.61
CA THR A 50 4.06 5.63 34.44
C THR A 50 3.97 6.88 33.57
N ASN A 51 3.04 7.80 33.87
CA ASN A 51 2.69 8.93 33.02
C ASN A 51 2.30 8.51 31.60
N ILE A 52 1.59 7.39 31.45
CA ILE A 52 1.20 6.87 30.13
C ILE A 52 -0.29 7.09 29.91
N MET A 53 -0.64 7.71 28.78
CA MET A 53 -1.98 7.64 28.21
C MET A 53 -2.06 6.50 27.21
N SER A 54 -3.04 5.61 27.39
CA SER A 54 -3.32 4.51 26.49
C SER A 54 -4.62 4.77 25.72
N LEU A 55 -4.58 4.65 24.39
CA LEU A 55 -5.79 4.52 23.58
C LEU A 55 -6.18 3.05 23.53
N GLU A 56 -7.39 2.74 23.96
CA GLU A 56 -7.93 1.40 23.93
C GLU A 56 -9.23 1.36 23.14
N CYS A 57 -9.44 0.32 22.33
CA CYS A 57 -10.59 0.18 21.45
C CYS A 57 -11.27 -1.18 21.59
N SER A 58 -12.56 -1.24 21.27
CA SER A 58 -13.31 -2.48 21.07
C SER A 58 -14.32 -2.30 19.94
N TYR A 59 -14.47 -3.30 19.09
CA TYR A 59 -15.48 -3.31 18.03
C TYR A 59 -16.85 -3.80 18.52
N GLU A 60 -16.92 -4.38 19.73
CA GLU A 60 -18.14 -4.93 20.32
C GLU A 60 -18.47 -4.24 21.63
N ASP A 61 -19.71 -3.77 21.81
CA ASP A 61 -20.20 -3.30 23.11
C ASP A 61 -20.90 -4.44 23.85
N LYS A 62 -20.27 -4.94 24.91
CA LYS A 62 -20.84 -5.95 25.83
C LYS A 62 -21.12 -5.36 27.22
N GLY A 63 -21.21 -4.03 27.33
CA GLY A 63 -21.36 -3.35 28.62
C GLY A 63 -20.16 -3.62 29.52
N ALA A 64 -20.41 -4.18 30.70
CA ALA A 64 -19.38 -4.47 31.70
C ALA A 64 -18.36 -5.54 31.25
N ASP A 65 -18.75 -6.41 30.31
CA ASP A 65 -17.89 -7.48 29.79
C ASP A 65 -17.13 -7.09 28.52
N THR A 66 -17.10 -5.80 28.18
CA THR A 66 -16.40 -5.30 26.99
C THR A 66 -14.90 -5.47 27.16
N ALA A 67 -14.30 -6.29 26.30
CA ALA A 67 -12.85 -6.44 26.22
C ALA A 67 -12.28 -5.35 25.32
N TYR A 68 -11.31 -4.61 25.83
CA TYR A 68 -10.59 -3.56 25.10
C TYR A 68 -9.20 -4.04 24.71
N GLU A 69 -8.75 -3.66 23.50
CA GLU A 69 -7.39 -3.83 23.02
C GLU A 69 -6.66 -2.48 23.06
N THR A 70 -5.43 -2.45 23.57
CA THR A 70 -4.60 -1.24 23.55
C THR A 70 -4.04 -1.01 22.15
N ILE A 71 -4.42 0.10 21.53
CA ILE A 71 -4.00 0.50 20.19
C ILE A 71 -2.66 1.25 20.24
N SER A 72 -2.53 2.19 21.17
CA SER A 72 -1.34 3.02 21.30
C SER A 72 -1.11 3.45 22.74
N LYS A 73 0.13 3.85 23.03
CA LYS A 73 0.57 4.37 24.32
C LYS A 73 1.46 5.59 24.09
N SER A 74 1.12 6.71 24.70
CA SER A 74 1.89 7.94 24.63
C SER A 74 2.29 8.39 26.03
N LEU A 75 3.52 8.87 26.18
CA LEU A 75 3.95 9.55 27.39
C LEU A 75 3.18 10.87 27.49
N PHE A 76 2.56 11.13 28.63
CA PHE A 76 1.80 12.33 28.92
C PHE A 76 2.08 12.80 30.35
N GLU A 77 2.97 13.78 30.49
CA GLU A 77 3.38 14.30 31.79
C GLU A 77 2.36 15.33 32.29
N LEU A 78 1.40 14.86 33.08
CA LEU A 78 0.26 15.65 33.50
C LEU A 78 0.64 16.96 34.23
N ASP A 79 1.74 16.94 35.00
CA ASP A 79 2.23 18.11 35.74
C ASP A 79 2.78 19.21 34.82
N ALA A 80 3.32 18.85 33.66
CA ALA A 80 3.91 19.76 32.69
C ALA A 80 2.97 20.08 31.51
N ALA A 81 1.91 19.30 31.32
CA ALA A 81 1.00 19.42 30.19
C ALA A 81 0.23 20.75 30.20
N ASP A 82 0.17 21.37 29.03
CA ASP A 82 -0.65 22.54 28.73
C ASP A 82 -1.80 22.20 27.76
N GLU A 83 -2.57 23.22 27.35
CA GLU A 83 -3.67 23.06 26.40
C GLU A 83 -3.22 22.52 25.03
N LYS A 84 -2.02 22.93 24.58
CA LYS A 84 -1.46 22.51 23.29
C LYS A 84 -1.06 21.04 23.35
N GLU A 85 -0.45 20.55 24.43
CA GLU A 85 -0.19 19.12 24.60
C GLU A 85 -1.48 18.30 24.60
N CYS A 86 -2.52 18.73 25.33
CA CYS A 86 -3.82 18.06 25.33
C CYS A 86 -4.43 17.98 23.92
N ARG A 87 -4.35 19.07 23.16
CA ARG A 87 -4.85 19.14 21.79
C ARG A 87 -4.03 18.27 20.84
N SER A 88 -2.71 18.24 21.00
CA SER A 88 -1.81 17.41 20.20
C SER A 88 -2.14 15.93 20.39
N PHE A 89 -2.24 15.49 21.64
CA PHE A 89 -2.62 14.11 21.95
C PHE A 89 -4.03 13.76 21.43
N ALA A 90 -5.00 14.66 21.60
CA ALA A 90 -6.35 14.45 21.07
C ALA A 90 -6.38 14.35 19.53
N ASN A 91 -5.52 15.08 18.82
CA ASN A 91 -5.37 14.94 17.36
C ASN A 91 -4.76 13.58 16.98
N GLU A 92 -3.73 13.12 17.69
CA GLU A 92 -3.13 11.79 17.48
C GLU A 92 -4.18 10.68 17.67
N VAL A 93 -4.96 10.74 18.76
CA VAL A 93 -6.09 9.83 18.98
C VAL A 93 -7.13 9.94 17.86
N SER A 94 -7.43 11.16 17.39
CA SER A 94 -8.39 11.36 16.30
C SER A 94 -7.96 10.65 15.03
N ASP A 95 -6.68 10.79 14.66
CA ASP A 95 -6.11 10.17 13.46
C ASP A 95 -6.13 8.63 13.56
N GLU A 96 -5.81 8.08 14.73
CA GLU A 96 -5.88 6.64 14.98
C GLU A 96 -7.33 6.11 14.89
N ILE A 97 -8.29 6.79 15.51
CA ILE A 97 -9.71 6.42 15.45
C ILE A 97 -10.26 6.53 14.02
N HIS A 98 -9.84 7.54 13.25
CA HIS A 98 -10.15 7.62 11.82
C HIS A 98 -9.57 6.45 11.05
N SER A 99 -8.32 6.07 11.28
CA SER A 99 -7.71 4.90 10.65
C SER A 99 -8.47 3.60 10.94
N LEU A 100 -8.97 3.45 12.16
CA LEU A 100 -9.67 2.23 12.61
C LEU A 100 -11.14 2.18 12.20
N PHE A 101 -11.88 3.28 12.32
CA PHE A 101 -13.35 3.31 12.24
C PHE A 101 -13.91 4.15 11.09
N ALA A 102 -13.09 4.91 10.36
CA ALA A 102 -13.52 5.38 9.06
C ALA A 102 -13.60 4.15 8.15
N SER A 103 -14.82 3.70 7.85
CA SER A 103 -15.07 2.96 6.62
C SER A 103 -14.39 3.78 5.52
N ARG A 104 -13.29 3.28 4.92
CA ARG A 104 -12.55 4.00 3.87
C ARG A 104 -13.59 4.69 3.00
N LYS A 105 -13.66 6.04 3.05
CA LYS A 105 -14.70 6.80 2.33
C LYS A 105 -14.75 6.18 0.96
N LYS A 106 -15.90 5.63 0.56
CA LYS A 106 -16.03 4.86 -0.68
C LYS A 106 -15.45 5.74 -1.78
N VAL A 107 -14.24 5.39 -2.23
CA VAL A 107 -13.49 6.30 -3.07
C VAL A 107 -14.25 6.36 -4.37
N ASP A 108 -14.58 7.56 -4.79
CA ASP A 108 -15.26 7.80 -6.05
C ASP A 108 -14.29 7.45 -7.18
N LEU A 109 -14.33 6.17 -7.61
CA LEU A 109 -13.43 5.62 -8.61
C LEU A 109 -13.57 6.34 -9.96
N ASP A 110 -14.67 7.04 -10.21
CA ASP A 110 -14.85 7.83 -11.42
C ASP A 110 -13.93 9.06 -11.45
N LYS A 111 -13.53 9.57 -10.28
CA LYS A 111 -12.56 10.67 -10.17
C LYS A 111 -11.11 10.20 -10.33
N ILE A 112 -10.84 8.91 -10.15
CA ILE A 112 -9.51 8.35 -10.36
C ILE A 112 -9.28 8.14 -11.85
N LYS A 113 -8.23 8.78 -12.37
CA LYS A 113 -7.83 8.64 -13.77
C LYS A 113 -6.94 7.42 -13.93
N MET A 114 -7.12 6.70 -15.03
CA MET A 114 -6.16 5.68 -15.46
C MET A 114 -4.78 6.33 -15.67
N PRO A 115 -3.68 5.59 -15.41
CA PRO A 115 -2.34 6.04 -15.75
C PRO A 115 -2.24 6.50 -17.20
N LYS A 116 -1.35 7.45 -17.48
CA LYS A 116 -1.25 8.05 -18.82
C LYS A 116 -0.71 7.05 -19.83
N ALA A 117 -1.31 7.04 -21.02
CA ALA A 117 -0.79 6.25 -22.12
C ALA A 117 0.53 6.83 -22.65
N VAL A 118 1.51 5.96 -22.86
CA VAL A 118 2.75 6.31 -23.55
C VAL A 118 2.64 5.96 -25.04
N SER A 119 3.07 6.91 -25.89
CA SER A 119 3.05 6.72 -27.35
C SER A 119 4.05 5.65 -27.79
N ARG A 120 3.58 4.69 -28.60
CA ARG A 120 4.41 3.66 -29.22
C ARG A 120 5.58 4.22 -30.02
N SER A 121 5.38 5.31 -30.76
CA SER A 121 6.48 5.91 -31.55
C SER A 121 7.55 6.53 -30.67
N LYS A 122 7.16 7.14 -29.55
CA LYS A 122 8.11 7.73 -28.60
C LYS A 122 8.88 6.65 -27.85
N ALA A 123 8.22 5.54 -27.51
CA ALA A 123 8.86 4.38 -26.89
C ALA A 123 9.93 3.77 -27.78
N LYS A 124 9.55 3.37 -29.00
CA LYS A 124 10.47 2.74 -29.96
C LYS A 124 11.67 3.59 -30.36
N ASN A 125 11.50 4.92 -30.36
CA ASN A 125 12.58 5.84 -30.70
C ASN A 125 13.44 6.21 -29.48
N GLY A 126 13.22 5.60 -28.31
CA GLY A 126 13.98 5.85 -27.09
C GLY A 126 13.74 7.22 -26.45
N VAL A 127 12.67 7.94 -26.85
CA VAL A 127 12.34 9.27 -26.30
C VAL A 127 11.78 9.16 -24.88
N ILE A 128 11.09 8.05 -24.60
CA ILE A 128 10.52 7.70 -23.29
C ILE A 128 10.48 6.18 -23.20
N SER A 129 10.73 5.58 -22.04
CA SER A 129 10.57 4.13 -21.86
C SER A 129 9.19 3.81 -21.28
N TYR A 130 8.68 2.60 -21.52
CA TYR A 130 7.52 2.13 -20.78
C TYR A 130 7.88 1.88 -19.31
N ASP A 131 7.00 2.31 -18.44
CA ASP A 131 7.04 2.10 -16.99
C ASP A 131 5.83 1.28 -16.53
N VAL A 132 5.70 1.09 -15.23
CA VAL A 132 4.62 0.31 -14.61
C VAL A 132 3.24 0.96 -14.84
N ASP A 133 3.18 2.28 -14.93
CA ASP A 133 1.99 3.05 -15.31
C ASP A 133 1.58 2.79 -16.76
N SER A 134 2.55 2.76 -17.67
CA SER A 134 2.33 2.40 -19.07
C SER A 134 1.78 0.99 -19.22
N LEU A 135 2.31 0.04 -18.44
CA LEU A 135 1.82 -1.33 -18.39
C LEU A 135 0.38 -1.36 -17.87
N ALA A 136 0.07 -0.68 -16.77
CA ALA A 136 -1.28 -0.61 -16.21
C ALA A 136 -2.30 -0.04 -17.20
N ASN A 137 -1.93 1.04 -17.91
CA ASN A 137 -2.78 1.63 -18.94
C ASN A 137 -3.07 0.63 -20.07
N ARG A 138 -2.02 0.02 -20.64
CA ARG A 138 -2.13 -0.96 -21.73
C ARG A 138 -2.90 -2.21 -21.31
N PHE A 139 -2.71 -2.64 -20.07
CA PHE A 139 -3.43 -3.75 -19.47
C PHE A 139 -4.92 -3.43 -19.35
N GLY A 140 -5.27 -2.23 -18.85
CA GLY A 140 -6.66 -1.77 -18.79
C GLY A 140 -7.30 -1.55 -20.17
N VAL A 141 -6.52 -1.26 -21.22
CA VAL A 141 -7.02 -1.23 -22.60
C VAL A 141 -7.31 -2.65 -23.12
N LEU A 142 -6.44 -3.60 -22.81
CA LEU A 142 -6.59 -5.01 -23.21
C LEU A 142 -7.74 -5.71 -22.45
N PHE A 143 -7.91 -5.38 -21.17
CA PHE A 143 -8.93 -5.92 -20.27
C PHE A 143 -9.75 -4.76 -19.66
N PRO A 144 -10.72 -4.19 -20.39
CA PRO A 144 -11.50 -3.04 -19.93
C PRO A 144 -12.24 -3.25 -18.61
N ASP A 145 -12.63 -4.50 -18.32
CA ASP A 145 -13.27 -4.93 -17.07
C ASP A 145 -12.35 -4.75 -15.85
N LEU A 146 -11.02 -4.74 -16.04
CA LEU A 146 -10.06 -4.58 -14.96
C LEU A 146 -9.66 -3.11 -14.69
N LYS A 147 -10.21 -2.15 -15.44
CA LYS A 147 -9.93 -0.72 -15.21
C LYS A 147 -10.37 -0.24 -13.83
N GLU A 148 -11.50 -0.74 -13.33
CA GLU A 148 -11.96 -0.43 -11.97
C GLU A 148 -11.00 -0.97 -10.92
N ALA A 149 -10.45 -2.18 -11.12
CA ALA A 149 -9.45 -2.74 -10.22
C ALA A 149 -8.14 -1.93 -10.21
N VAL A 150 -7.70 -1.41 -11.37
CA VAL A 150 -6.56 -0.48 -11.44
C VAL A 150 -6.86 0.80 -10.68
N LYS A 151 -8.04 1.39 -10.87
CA LYS A 151 -8.46 2.60 -10.14
C LYS A 151 -8.55 2.36 -8.63
N GLN A 152 -9.08 1.21 -8.21
CA GLN A 152 -9.16 0.84 -6.80
C GLN A 152 -7.77 0.68 -6.20
N ASN A 153 -6.83 0.06 -6.91
CA ASN A 153 -5.44 -0.02 -6.47
C ASN A 153 -4.82 1.38 -6.27
N ILE A 154 -5.01 2.30 -7.21
CA ILE A 154 -4.56 3.70 -7.05
C ILE A 154 -5.29 4.39 -5.88
N ALA A 155 -6.56 4.09 -5.66
CA ALA A 155 -7.34 4.63 -4.54
C ALA A 155 -6.73 4.23 -3.19
N ASP A 156 -6.32 2.97 -3.08
CA ASP A 156 -5.83 2.39 -1.84
C ASP A 156 -4.39 2.80 -1.51
N TYR A 157 -3.57 3.06 -2.54
CA TYR A 157 -2.14 3.34 -2.38
C TYR A 157 -1.72 4.75 -2.82
N SER A 158 -2.65 5.60 -3.24
CA SER A 158 -2.43 6.95 -3.82
C SER A 158 -1.68 6.99 -5.16
N GLU A 159 -0.91 5.95 -5.46
CA GLU A 159 -0.26 5.68 -6.75
C GLU A 159 -0.53 4.24 -7.17
N PHE A 160 -0.26 3.91 -8.43
CA PHE A 160 -0.41 2.53 -8.88
C PHE A 160 0.68 1.66 -8.25
N LEU A 161 0.28 0.65 -7.48
CA LEU A 161 1.19 -0.31 -6.86
C LEU A 161 1.19 -1.62 -7.67
N PRO A 162 2.14 -1.78 -8.62
CA PRO A 162 2.08 -2.83 -9.64
C PRO A 162 2.14 -4.23 -9.05
N GLU A 163 3.00 -4.47 -8.06
CA GLU A 163 3.18 -5.79 -7.46
C GLU A 163 1.88 -6.30 -6.83
N THR A 164 1.20 -5.46 -6.05
CA THR A 164 -0.09 -5.83 -5.44
C THR A 164 -1.14 -6.09 -6.52
N PHE A 165 -1.30 -5.18 -7.48
CA PHE A 165 -2.30 -5.34 -8.54
C PHE A 165 -2.08 -6.61 -9.37
N PHE A 166 -0.85 -6.84 -9.83
CA PHE A 166 -0.55 -7.99 -10.68
C PHE A 166 -0.62 -9.30 -9.89
N LYS A 167 -0.09 -9.36 -8.67
CA LYS A 167 -0.15 -10.58 -7.86
C LYS A 167 -1.59 -11.02 -7.57
N GLU A 168 -2.50 -10.07 -7.33
CA GLU A 168 -3.87 -10.38 -6.89
C GLU A 168 -4.89 -10.42 -8.04
N THR A 169 -4.72 -9.59 -9.07
CA THR A 169 -5.72 -9.40 -10.12
C THR A 169 -5.17 -9.64 -11.52
N GLY A 170 -4.05 -8.98 -11.86
CA GLY A 170 -3.52 -8.99 -13.24
C GLY A 170 -2.97 -10.35 -13.68
N THR A 171 -2.07 -10.94 -12.89
CA THR A 171 -1.43 -12.23 -13.20
C THR A 171 -2.45 -13.36 -13.33
N PRO A 172 -3.45 -13.53 -12.45
CA PRO A 172 -4.52 -14.52 -12.65
C PRO A 172 -5.21 -14.40 -14.02
N ARG A 173 -5.53 -13.17 -14.46
CA ARG A 173 -6.12 -12.92 -15.80
C ARG A 173 -5.15 -13.32 -16.92
N VAL A 174 -3.86 -13.01 -16.79
CA VAL A 174 -2.84 -13.38 -17.78
C VAL A 174 -2.72 -14.89 -17.90
N LEU A 175 -2.59 -15.61 -16.78
CA LEU A 175 -2.47 -17.06 -16.76
C LEU A 175 -3.71 -17.75 -17.31
N ASP A 176 -4.91 -17.21 -17.06
CA ASP A 176 -6.15 -17.72 -17.66
C ASP A 176 -6.13 -17.61 -19.18
N VAL A 177 -5.72 -16.46 -19.75
CA VAL A 177 -5.59 -16.30 -21.21
C VAL A 177 -4.54 -17.25 -21.80
N ILE A 178 -3.42 -17.48 -21.11
CA ILE A 178 -2.40 -18.44 -21.56
C ILE A 178 -2.99 -19.86 -21.60
N LYS A 179 -3.70 -20.30 -20.55
CA LYS A 179 -4.25 -21.66 -20.47
C LYS A 179 -5.45 -21.86 -21.39
N ASN A 180 -6.40 -20.92 -21.35
CA ASN A 180 -7.76 -21.10 -21.86
C ASN A 180 -8.12 -20.18 -23.01
N GLY A 181 -7.36 -19.10 -23.22
CA GLY A 181 -7.64 -18.13 -24.28
C GLY A 181 -7.46 -18.71 -25.68
N ASN A 182 -8.17 -18.12 -26.65
CA ASN A 182 -8.00 -18.46 -28.06
C ASN A 182 -6.73 -17.83 -28.65
N GLU A 183 -6.38 -18.20 -29.88
CA GLU A 183 -5.18 -17.69 -30.58
C GLU A 183 -5.15 -16.16 -30.69
N ALA A 184 -6.30 -15.53 -30.95
CA ALA A 184 -6.37 -14.07 -31.09
C ALA A 184 -6.15 -13.36 -29.76
N GLU A 185 -6.67 -13.90 -28.66
CA GLU A 185 -6.47 -13.38 -27.30
C GLU A 185 -5.01 -13.52 -26.87
N ARG A 186 -4.42 -14.72 -27.03
CA ARG A 186 -3.02 -14.98 -26.71
C ARG A 186 -2.09 -14.08 -27.52
N LYS A 187 -2.34 -13.93 -28.83
CA LYS A 187 -1.57 -13.04 -29.70
C LYS A 187 -1.65 -11.59 -29.26
N LYS A 188 -2.82 -11.08 -28.85
CA LYS A 188 -2.97 -9.71 -28.35
C LYS A 188 -2.24 -9.50 -27.03
N LEU A 189 -2.36 -10.46 -26.10
CA LEU A 189 -1.67 -10.45 -24.81
C LEU A 189 -0.16 -10.37 -24.99
N PHE A 190 0.44 -11.34 -25.68
CA PHE A 190 1.89 -11.38 -25.84
C PHE A 190 2.41 -10.24 -26.71
N LYS A 191 1.66 -9.76 -27.70
CA LYS A 191 2.03 -8.54 -28.43
C LYS A 191 2.17 -7.33 -27.50
N MET A 192 1.27 -7.19 -26.53
CA MET A 192 1.34 -6.12 -25.54
C MET A 192 2.52 -6.32 -24.58
N LEU A 193 2.72 -7.53 -24.07
CA LEU A 193 3.83 -7.84 -23.14
C LEU A 193 5.20 -7.67 -23.80
N ASN A 194 5.40 -8.20 -25.02
CA ASN A 194 6.65 -8.04 -25.79
C ASN A 194 6.97 -6.56 -26.00
N GLU A 195 5.99 -5.77 -26.44
CA GLU A 195 6.19 -4.34 -26.69
C GLU A 195 6.57 -3.56 -25.43
N VAL A 196 5.89 -3.83 -24.30
CA VAL A 196 6.19 -3.14 -23.04
C VAL A 196 7.53 -3.58 -22.47
N TYR A 197 7.87 -4.85 -22.61
CA TYR A 197 9.13 -5.39 -22.10
C TYR A 197 10.34 -4.89 -22.90
N GLU A 198 10.27 -4.90 -24.24
CA GLU A 198 11.38 -4.50 -25.12
C GLU A 198 11.74 -3.02 -24.97
N ASP A 199 10.74 -2.13 -24.95
CA ASP A 199 10.94 -0.68 -24.83
C ASP A 199 10.73 -0.18 -23.37
N GLY A 200 10.82 -1.10 -22.40
CA GLY A 200 10.53 -0.86 -20.99
C GLY A 200 11.73 -0.50 -20.13
N THR A 201 11.46 0.12 -18.97
CA THR A 201 12.41 0.22 -17.86
C THR A 201 12.66 -1.14 -17.20
N ASN A 202 13.77 -1.28 -16.48
CA ASN A 202 14.07 -2.52 -15.75
C ASN A 202 12.94 -2.91 -14.77
N GLU A 203 12.28 -1.92 -14.15
CA GLU A 203 11.19 -2.17 -13.22
C GLU A 203 9.98 -2.83 -13.89
N VAL A 204 9.55 -2.33 -15.06
CA VAL A 204 8.43 -2.97 -15.77
C VAL A 204 8.81 -4.33 -16.36
N GLN A 205 10.08 -4.50 -16.74
CA GLN A 205 10.61 -5.80 -17.15
C GLN A 205 10.58 -6.81 -16.00
N ASP A 206 10.96 -6.40 -14.79
CA ASP A 206 10.89 -7.23 -13.58
C ASP A 206 9.45 -7.64 -13.27
N ILE A 207 8.48 -6.72 -13.35
CA ILE A 207 7.06 -7.05 -13.18
C ILE A 207 6.58 -8.08 -14.21
N ILE A 208 6.88 -7.87 -15.50
CA ILE A 208 6.46 -8.79 -16.57
C ILE A 208 7.15 -10.15 -16.42
N GLY A 209 8.46 -10.17 -16.22
CA GLY A 209 9.25 -11.39 -16.18
C GLY A 209 9.01 -12.19 -14.91
N VAL A 210 9.09 -11.55 -13.74
CA VAL A 210 9.06 -12.22 -12.42
C VAL A 210 7.64 -12.38 -11.91
N THR A 211 6.86 -11.30 -11.85
CA THR A 211 5.55 -11.30 -11.19
C THR A 211 4.43 -11.86 -12.07
N ILE A 212 4.49 -11.61 -13.38
CA ILE A 212 3.46 -12.07 -14.32
C ILE A 212 3.82 -13.43 -14.92
N LEU A 213 4.88 -13.49 -15.72
CA LEU A 213 5.24 -14.69 -16.48
C LEU A 213 6.00 -15.72 -15.64
N GLY A 214 6.67 -15.30 -14.56
CA GLY A 214 7.34 -16.18 -13.61
C GLY A 214 6.38 -17.08 -12.83
N GLU A 215 5.10 -16.71 -12.74
CA GLU A 215 4.05 -17.49 -12.09
C GLU A 215 3.54 -18.67 -12.93
N MET A 216 3.97 -18.79 -14.19
CA MET A 216 3.82 -20.05 -14.95
C MET A 216 4.58 -21.20 -14.25
N LYS A 217 5.60 -20.88 -13.43
CA LYS A 217 6.34 -21.84 -12.60
C LYS A 217 6.88 -23.02 -13.41
N ASN A 218 7.34 -22.74 -14.63
CA ASN A 218 7.87 -23.72 -15.56
C ASN A 218 6.86 -24.85 -15.90
N ASP A 219 5.56 -24.55 -15.87
CA ASP A 219 4.52 -25.46 -16.37
C ASP A 219 4.69 -25.70 -17.88
N PRO A 220 4.91 -26.95 -18.34
CA PRO A 220 5.26 -27.22 -19.73
C PRO A 220 4.22 -26.74 -20.75
N ALA A 221 2.93 -26.86 -20.43
CA ALA A 221 1.86 -26.48 -21.35
C ALA A 221 1.76 -24.95 -21.50
N MET A 222 1.88 -24.21 -20.40
CA MET A 222 1.92 -22.75 -20.45
C MET A 222 3.18 -22.24 -21.13
N MET A 223 4.34 -22.86 -20.87
CA MET A 223 5.59 -22.49 -21.54
C MET A 223 5.51 -22.71 -23.04
N GLU A 224 4.94 -23.84 -23.50
CA GLU A 224 4.75 -24.10 -24.92
C GLU A 224 3.85 -23.04 -25.59
N VAL A 225 2.77 -22.63 -24.92
CA VAL A 225 1.92 -21.55 -25.42
C VAL A 225 2.68 -20.22 -25.47
N ALA A 226 3.41 -19.88 -24.40
CA ALA A 226 4.16 -18.64 -24.32
C ALA A 226 5.25 -18.56 -25.41
N ASP A 227 5.98 -19.64 -25.63
CA ASP A 227 7.06 -19.72 -26.62
C ASP A 227 6.60 -19.44 -28.06
N ARG A 228 5.33 -19.71 -28.37
CA ARG A 228 4.76 -19.39 -29.70
C ARG A 228 4.61 -17.90 -29.95
N TYR A 229 4.54 -17.07 -28.91
CA TYR A 229 4.19 -15.65 -29.04
C TYR A 229 5.19 -14.69 -28.41
N MET A 230 6.04 -15.14 -27.48
CA MET A 230 7.14 -14.32 -26.96
C MET A 230 8.16 -14.01 -28.06
N THR A 231 8.75 -12.82 -28.04
CA THR A 231 9.94 -12.54 -28.85
C THR A 231 11.17 -13.17 -28.22
N ASP A 232 12.24 -13.33 -28.99
CA ASP A 232 13.52 -13.85 -28.48
C ASP A 232 14.05 -13.04 -27.29
N TYR A 233 13.81 -11.72 -27.31
CA TYR A 233 14.21 -10.80 -26.25
C TYR A 233 13.48 -11.06 -24.93
N LEU A 234 12.19 -11.41 -24.98
CA LEU A 234 11.41 -11.76 -23.79
C LEU A 234 11.61 -13.23 -23.37
N SER A 235 11.70 -14.15 -24.33
CA SER A 235 11.68 -15.58 -24.09
C SER A 235 12.86 -16.04 -23.21
N ALA A 236 14.09 -15.67 -23.56
CA ALA A 236 15.27 -16.15 -22.82
C ALA A 236 15.25 -15.75 -21.33
N PRO A 237 14.98 -14.49 -20.94
CA PRO A 237 14.77 -14.12 -19.54
C PRO A 237 13.63 -14.88 -18.87
N VAL A 238 12.48 -15.03 -19.52
CA VAL A 238 11.30 -15.70 -18.94
C VAL A 238 11.57 -17.18 -18.66
N HIS A 239 12.32 -17.87 -19.52
CA HIS A 239 12.77 -19.26 -19.29
C HIS A 239 13.65 -19.37 -18.05
N GLU A 240 14.65 -18.50 -17.91
CA GLU A 240 15.54 -18.52 -16.73
C GLU A 240 14.80 -18.18 -15.44
N ILE A 241 13.92 -17.18 -15.48
CA ILE A 241 13.06 -16.82 -14.35
C ILE A 241 12.19 -18.03 -13.96
N ASN A 242 11.54 -18.68 -14.92
CA ASN A 242 10.67 -19.83 -14.64
C ASN A 242 11.43 -21.03 -14.04
N LYS A 243 12.66 -21.30 -14.49
CA LYS A 243 13.53 -22.31 -13.86
C LYS A 243 13.82 -22.00 -12.38
N ILE A 244 13.92 -20.72 -12.03
CA ILE A 244 14.15 -20.26 -10.66
C ILE A 244 12.86 -20.28 -9.84
N THR A 245 11.75 -19.75 -10.37
CA THR A 245 10.46 -19.60 -9.66
C THR A 245 9.75 -20.93 -9.44
N ALA A 246 9.97 -21.92 -10.31
CA ALA A 246 9.46 -23.28 -10.14
C ALA A 246 10.02 -23.98 -8.87
N LYS A 247 11.16 -23.52 -8.35
CA LYS A 247 11.84 -24.14 -7.21
C LYS A 247 11.59 -23.38 -5.91
N LYS A 248 11.39 -24.10 -4.81
CA LYS A 248 11.44 -23.54 -3.44
C LYS A 248 12.89 -23.27 -3.02
N ASN A 249 13.44 -22.14 -3.42
CA ASN A 249 14.83 -21.75 -3.17
C ASN A 249 14.91 -20.48 -2.30
N ARG A 250 16.13 -19.94 -2.14
CA ARG A 250 16.36 -18.71 -1.37
C ARG A 250 15.70 -17.49 -2.02
N PHE A 251 15.68 -17.42 -3.35
CA PHE A 251 15.15 -16.28 -4.09
C PHE A 251 13.63 -16.23 -4.01
N THR A 252 12.93 -17.36 -4.23
CA THR A 252 11.47 -17.44 -4.09
C THR A 252 11.01 -17.16 -2.66
N ARG A 253 11.78 -17.58 -1.65
CA ARG A 253 11.54 -17.19 -0.25
C ARG A 253 11.70 -15.70 0.01
N LYS A 254 12.73 -15.06 -0.55
CA LYS A 254 12.93 -13.61 -0.45
C LYS A 254 11.87 -12.81 -1.20
N LEU A 255 11.36 -13.34 -2.32
CA LEU A 255 10.27 -12.70 -3.06
C LEU A 255 8.97 -12.74 -2.25
N ALA A 256 8.66 -13.87 -1.62
CA ALA A 256 7.49 -14.00 -0.75
C ALA A 256 7.63 -13.21 0.56
N HIS A 257 8.86 -13.08 1.08
CA HIS A 257 9.17 -12.39 2.32
C HIS A 257 10.35 -11.43 2.11
N PRO A 258 10.10 -10.26 1.50
CA PRO A 258 11.15 -9.30 1.23
C PRO A 258 11.75 -8.79 2.54
N PRO A 259 13.08 -8.57 2.60
CA PRO A 259 13.70 -7.98 3.77
C PRO A 259 13.17 -6.56 3.97
N ALA A 260 13.01 -6.15 5.23
CA ALA A 260 12.63 -4.77 5.56
C ALA A 260 13.54 -3.77 4.82
N TYR A 261 12.92 -2.73 4.24
CA TYR A 261 13.65 -1.68 3.56
C TYR A 261 14.69 -1.07 4.50
N LYS A 262 15.93 -1.02 4.04
CA LYS A 262 17.03 -0.34 4.74
C LYS A 262 17.47 0.84 3.87
N PRO A 263 17.27 2.10 4.31
CA PRO A 263 17.71 3.25 3.54
C PRO A 263 19.22 3.15 3.28
N LYS A 264 19.63 3.40 2.03
CA LYS A 264 21.05 3.41 1.66
C LYS A 264 21.73 4.50 2.49
N LYS A 265 22.70 4.13 3.33
CA LYS A 265 23.54 5.10 4.04
C LYS A 265 24.12 6.07 3.01
N LYS A 266 23.87 7.38 3.17
CA LYS A 266 24.53 8.40 2.36
C LYS A 266 26.03 8.17 2.48
N LYS A 267 26.69 7.83 1.36
CA LYS A 267 28.15 7.82 1.33
C LYS A 267 28.60 9.25 1.57
N SER A 268 29.25 9.50 2.70
CA SER A 268 30.03 10.72 2.90
C SER A 268 31.12 10.74 1.85
N ASN A 269 30.93 11.53 0.79
CA ASN A 269 32.01 11.84 -0.14
C ASN A 269 32.94 12.82 0.58
N MET A 270 33.98 12.30 1.23
CA MET A 270 35.04 13.08 1.89
C MET A 270 35.62 14.17 0.98
N LEU A 271 35.60 13.98 -0.35
CA LEU A 271 36.03 14.97 -1.34
C LEU A 271 35.11 16.20 -1.45
N GLN A 272 33.80 16.07 -1.18
CA GLN A 272 32.87 17.20 -1.21
C GLN A 272 33.05 18.12 0.00
N ASN A 273 33.39 17.56 1.16
CA ASN A 273 33.65 18.36 2.37
C ASN A 273 34.97 19.15 2.31
N ALA A 274 35.95 18.69 1.53
CA ALA A 274 37.23 19.37 1.38
C ALA A 274 37.15 20.60 0.45
N LEU A 275 36.22 20.63 -0.50
CA LEU A 275 36.03 21.76 -1.43
C LEU A 275 35.18 22.89 -0.85
N THR A 276 34.41 22.63 0.20
CA THR A 276 33.58 23.62 0.89
C THR A 276 34.28 24.33 2.07
N GLN A 277 35.52 23.96 2.39
CA GLN A 277 36.33 24.56 3.46
C GLN A 277 37.47 25.45 2.93
N GLN A 278 37.24 26.22 1.86
CA GLN A 278 38.11 27.37 1.60
C GLN A 278 37.60 28.58 2.41
N PRO A 279 38.41 29.13 3.33
CA PRO A 279 38.04 30.35 4.03
C PRO A 279 38.00 31.53 3.06
N LYS A 280 37.00 32.40 3.23
CA LYS A 280 36.97 33.73 2.62
C LYS A 280 38.08 34.61 3.16
#